data_AF-A0A920MS20-F1
#
_entry.id   AF-A0A920MS20-F1
#
_cell.length_a   1.000
_cell.length_b   1.000
_cell.length_c   1.000
_cell.angle_alpha   90.00
_cell.angle_beta   90.00
_cell.angle_gamma   90.00
#
_symmetry.space_group_name_H-M   'P 1'
#
loop_
_entity.id
_entity.type
_entity.pdbx_description
1 polymer ?
#
loop_
_entity_poly.entity_id
_entity_poly.type
_entity_poly.pdbx_seq_one_letter_code
_entity_poly.pdbx_strand_id
1 'polypeptide(L)' 'MSWPVPGTMMIEPTESKSKPELDRFFEAMISIKKEIDNVTSGEFDPTEIL' A
#
# COMPACT_ATOMS: atom_id res chain seq x y z
N MET A 1 -2.50 -11.21 -6.60
CA MET A 1 -3.65 -10.64 -5.87
C MET A 1 -4.52 -9.87 -6.86
N SER A 2 -5.85 -10.05 -6.85
CA SER A 2 -6.87 -9.37 -7.69
C SER A 2 -8.20 -10.15 -7.65
N TRP A 3 -8.62 -10.52 -6.43
CA TRP A 3 -9.87 -11.24 -6.18
C TRP A 3 -10.50 -10.67 -4.91
N PRO A 4 -11.83 -10.55 -4.83
CA PRO A 4 -12.83 -10.92 -5.85
C PRO A 4 -12.92 -9.93 -7.02
N VAL A 5 -12.29 -8.76 -6.92
CA VAL A 5 -12.36 -7.70 -7.94
C VAL A 5 -10.98 -7.51 -8.60
N PRO A 6 -10.90 -7.54 -9.94
CA PRO A 6 -9.65 -7.25 -10.66
C PRO A 6 -9.07 -5.88 -10.31
N GLY A 7 -7.75 -5.78 -10.15
CA GLY A 7 -7.07 -4.52 -9.82
C GLY A 7 -7.18 -4.10 -8.35
N THR A 8 -7.72 -4.96 -7.49
CA THR A 8 -7.86 -4.68 -6.05
C THR A 8 -7.10 -5.70 -5.19
N MET A 9 -6.88 -5.35 -3.92
CA MET A 9 -6.42 -6.30 -2.91
C MET A 9 -7.42 -6.33 -1.76
N MET A 10 -7.88 -7.53 -1.41
CA MET A 10 -8.66 -7.76 -0.19
C MET A 10 -7.70 -8.13 0.94
N ILE A 11 -7.81 -7.45 2.08
CA ILE A 11 -6.93 -7.63 3.24
C ILE A 11 -7.78 -8.06 4.43
N GLU A 12 -7.43 -9.19 5.03
CA GLU A 12 -8.04 -9.70 6.25
C GLU A 12 -6.94 -9.89 7.31
N PRO A 13 -6.90 -9.08 8.38
CA PRO A 13 -5.83 -9.17 9.38
C PRO A 13 -5.94 -10.37 10.30
N THR A 14 -7.12 -10.99 10.46
CA THR A 14 -7.47 -11.92 11.56
C THR A 14 -7.49 -11.25 12.94
N GLU A 15 -8.15 -11.88 13.90
CA GLU A 15 -8.24 -11.47 15.30
C GLU A 15 -6.92 -11.61 16.06
N SER A 16 -5.98 -12.41 15.54
CA SER A 16 -4.69 -12.68 16.19
C SER A 16 -3.72 -11.50 16.16
N LYS A 17 -4.02 -10.45 15.40
CA LYS A 17 -3.13 -9.32 15.16
C LYS A 17 -3.30 -8.22 16.18
N SER A 18 -2.18 -7.82 16.76
CA SER A 18 -2.12 -6.70 17.69
C SER A 18 -2.26 -5.36 16.95
N LYS A 19 -2.80 -4.35 17.63
CA LYS A 19 -2.90 -2.99 17.09
C LYS A 19 -1.54 -2.47 16.56
N PRO A 20 -0.39 -2.61 17.27
CA PRO A 20 0.89 -2.16 16.74
C PRO A 20 1.34 -2.85 15.45
N GLU A 21 0.91 -4.09 15.20
CA GLU A 21 1.22 -4.79 13.95
C GLU A 21 0.38 -4.25 12.78
N LEU A 22 -0.90 -3.95 13.04
CA LEU A 22 -1.78 -3.31 12.05
C LEU A 22 -1.35 -1.89 11.74
N ASP A 23 -0.94 -1.12 12.76
CA ASP A 23 -0.44 0.25 12.57
C ASP A 23 0.77 0.26 11.63
N ARG A 24 1.75 -0.64 11.82
CA ARG A 24 2.90 -0.78 10.91
C ARG A 24 2.49 -1.12 9.47
N PHE A 25 1.49 -1.99 9.30
CA PHE A 25 0.96 -2.30 7.99
C PHE A 25 0.34 -1.07 7.31
N PHE A 26 -0.48 -0.30 8.04
CA PHE A 26 -1.08 0.92 7.52
C PHE A 26 -0.06 2.02 7.25
N GLU A 27 0.97 2.17 8.09
CA GLU A 27 2.08 3.10 7.84
C GLU A 27 2.79 2.77 6.53
N ALA A 28 3.06 1.48 6.27
CA ALA A 28 3.64 1.04 5.00
C ALA A 28 2.71 1.34 3.81
N MET A 29 1.40 1.06 3.93
CA MET A 29 0.43 1.35 2.87
C MET A 29 0.30 2.86 2.59
N ILE A 30 0.36 3.69 3.62
CA ILE A 30 0.37 5.15 3.49
C ILE A 30 1.67 5.62 2.81
N SER A 31 2.82 5.01 3.11
CA SER A 31 4.08 5.31 2.42
C SER A 31 3.99 4.99 0.94
N ILE A 32 3.51 3.79 0.59
CA ILE A 32 3.30 3.38 -0.82
C ILE A 32 2.36 4.36 -1.53
N LYS A 33 1.30 4.83 -0.86
CA LYS A 33 0.40 5.82 -1.46
C LYS A 33 1.10 7.14 -1.79
N LYS A 34 2.00 7.61 -0.92
CA LYS A 34 2.81 8.82 -1.17
C LYS A 34 3.76 8.63 -2.34
N GLU A 35 4.40 7.46 -2.46
CA GLU A 35 5.25 7.13 -3.61
C GLU A 35 4.46 7.18 -4.91
N ILE A 36 3.24 6.63 -4.92
CA ILE A 36 2.32 6.73 -6.06
C ILE A 36 1.97 8.20 -6.37
N ASP A 37 1.75 9.03 -5.35
CA ASP A 37 1.46 10.46 -5.54
C ASP A 37 2.65 11.21 -6.16
N ASN A 38 3.87 10.92 -5.71
CA ASN A 38 5.09 11.53 -6.25
C ASN A 38 5.33 11.15 -7.72
N VAL A 39 5.02 9.91 -8.12
CA VAL A 39 5.05 9.52 -9.53
C VAL A 39 3.94 10.22 -10.32
N THR A 40 2.73 10.31 -9.75
CA THR A 40 1.57 10.93 -10.41
C THR A 40 1.75 12.44 -10.60
N SER A 41 2.44 13.12 -9.67
CA SER A 41 2.77 14.54 -9.77
C SER A 41 3.93 14.82 -10.72
N GLY A 42 4.66 13.78 -11.17
CA GLY A 42 5.88 13.91 -11.98
C GLY A 42 7.11 14.31 -11.17
N GLU A 43 7.04 14.25 -9.83
CA GLU A 43 8.20 14.48 -8.96
C GLU A 43 9.20 13.32 -9.08
N PHE A 44 8.70 12.08 -9.26
CA PHE A 44 9.51 10.89 -9.48
C PHE A 44 9.35 10.34 -10.90
N ASP A 45 10.45 9.83 -11.47
CA ASP A 45 10.42 9.12 -12.75
C ASP A 45 9.69 7.77 -12.57
N PRO A 46 8.66 7.46 -13.39
CA PRO A 46 7.95 6.19 -13.31
C PRO A 46 8.80 4.94 -13.60
N THR A 47 10.01 5.10 -14.14
CA THR A 47 10.94 4.03 -14.51
C THR A 47 12.15 3.90 -13.59
N GLU A 48 12.42 4.90 -12.74
CA GLU A 48 13.47 4.88 -11.71
C GLU A 48 12.86 4.90 -10.30
N ILE A 49 11.89 4.02 -10.05
CA ILE A 49 11.35 3.79 -8.71
C ILE A 49 12.22 2.70 -8.06
N LEU A 50 12.67 2.95 -6.82
CA LEU A 50 13.56 2.08 -6.03
C LEU A 50 13.19 0.59 -6.07
#